data_AF-A0A834LS01-F1
#
_entry.id   AF-A0A834LS01-F1
#
_cell.length_a   1.000
_cell.length_b   1.000
_cell.length_c   1.000
_cell.angle_alpha   90.00
_cell.angle_beta   90.00
_cell.angle_gamma   90.00
#
_symmetry.space_group_name_H-M   'P 1'
#
loop_
_entity.id
_entity.type
_entity.pdbx_description
1 polymer ?
#
loop_
_entity_poly.entity_id
_entity_poly.type
_entity_poly.pdbx_seq_one_letter_code
_entity_poly.pdbx_strand_id
1 'polypeptide(L)'
;MYFMLSCTNPHDVINRRYKIDFILLAGYLKLIPVELVRAYPRSILNIHPSLLPAFGGKGYYGMKVHQAVIASGARYSGPTIHFVDEHYDTGRILAQRVVPVLANDTADELAARVLQQEHQLYVEVAEALCEEQIVWREDGVPLIRNKENPSYYKYQ
;
A
#
# COMPACT_ATOMS: atom_id res chain seq x y z
N MET A 1 7.96 -14.47 -8.41
CA MET A 1 7.94 -13.67 -9.66
C MET A 1 6.98 -12.50 -9.47
N TYR A 2 7.45 -11.26 -9.53
CA TYR A 2 6.63 -10.07 -9.25
C TYR A 2 5.78 -9.70 -10.46
N PHE A 3 4.49 -9.54 -10.23
CA PHE A 3 3.57 -9.02 -11.23
C PHE A 3 3.14 -7.62 -10.80
N MET A 4 3.73 -6.61 -11.44
CA MET A 4 3.24 -5.24 -11.37
C MET A 4 2.09 -5.15 -12.36
N LEU A 5 0.87 -5.07 -11.84
CA LEU A 5 -0.33 -4.92 -12.65
C LEU A 5 -0.42 -3.47 -13.15
N SER A 6 0.31 -3.15 -14.22
CA SER A 6 -0.02 -1.98 -15.05
C SER A 6 -0.70 -2.38 -16.37
N CYS A 7 -0.49 -3.60 -16.89
CA CYS A 7 -0.92 -3.97 -18.24
C CYS A 7 -1.35 -5.44 -18.44
N THR A 8 -1.98 -6.09 -17.46
CA THR A 8 -2.42 -7.50 -17.59
C THR A 8 -3.89 -7.68 -17.22
N ASN A 9 -4.60 -8.50 -18.01
CA ASN A 9 -6.01 -8.80 -17.79
C ASN A 9 -6.17 -9.62 -16.50
N PRO A 10 -7.03 -9.22 -15.54
CA PRO A 10 -7.30 -10.01 -14.33
C PRO A 10 -7.63 -11.48 -14.60
N HIS A 11 -8.24 -11.79 -15.76
CA HIS A 11 -8.52 -13.17 -16.17
C HIS A 11 -7.25 -14.01 -16.40
N ASP A 12 -6.15 -13.44 -16.89
CA ASP A 12 -4.90 -14.19 -17.10
C ASP A 12 -4.20 -14.52 -15.77
N VAL A 13 -4.36 -13.64 -14.78
CA VAL A 13 -3.87 -13.85 -13.40
C VAL A 13 -4.69 -14.96 -12.73
N ILE A 14 -6.03 -14.90 -12.81
CA ILE A 14 -6.93 -15.91 -12.23
C ILE A 14 -6.68 -17.30 -12.83
N ASN A 15 -6.41 -17.38 -14.13
CA ASN A 15 -6.11 -18.64 -14.82
C ASN A 15 -4.73 -19.23 -14.51
N ARG A 16 -3.96 -18.64 -13.58
CA ARG A 16 -2.65 -19.12 -13.09
C ARG A 16 -1.66 -19.44 -14.21
N ARG A 17 -1.71 -18.70 -15.32
CA ARG A 17 -0.74 -18.86 -16.43
C ARG A 17 0.68 -18.48 -16.02
N TYR A 18 0.81 -17.73 -14.94
CA TYR A 18 2.06 -17.30 -14.33
C TYR A 18 2.13 -17.81 -12.88
N LYS A 19 3.32 -18.22 -12.43
CA LYS A 19 3.59 -18.50 -11.01
C LYS A 19 3.78 -17.18 -10.27
N ILE A 20 2.70 -16.63 -9.76
CA ILE A 20 2.67 -15.34 -9.04
C ILE A 20 2.56 -15.61 -7.55
N ASP A 21 3.51 -15.07 -6.77
CA ASP A 21 3.53 -15.18 -5.31
C ASP A 21 2.85 -13.95 -4.67
N PHE A 22 3.12 -12.77 -5.23
CA PHE A 22 2.56 -11.49 -4.80
C PHE A 22 2.16 -10.61 -5.99
N ILE A 23 1.09 -9.84 -5.79
CA ILE A 23 0.58 -8.82 -6.70
C ILE A 23 0.76 -7.47 -6.03
N LEU A 24 1.50 -6.56 -6.68
CA LEU A 24 1.74 -5.21 -6.17
C LEU A 24 1.01 -4.20 -7.08
N LEU A 25 0.04 -3.48 -6.51
CA LEU A 25 -0.74 -2.45 -7.18
C LEU A 25 -0.09 -1.08 -6.99
N ALA A 26 0.39 -0.50 -8.10
CA ALA A 26 0.97 0.84 -8.13
C ALA A 26 0.14 1.73 -9.05
N GLY A 27 -0.80 2.51 -8.47
CA GLY A 27 -1.69 3.39 -9.23
C GLY A 27 -2.88 2.69 -9.91
N TYR A 28 -3.31 1.52 -9.41
CA TYR A 28 -4.47 0.81 -9.93
C TYR A 28 -5.78 1.35 -9.33
N LEU A 29 -6.62 1.96 -10.17
CA LEU A 29 -7.78 2.75 -9.70
C LEU A 29 -9.10 1.98 -9.59
N LYS A 30 -9.13 0.69 -9.94
CA LYS A 30 -10.36 -0.12 -9.94
C LYS A 30 -10.40 -1.02 -8.72
N LEU A 31 -11.62 -1.36 -8.27
CA LEU A 31 -11.80 -2.39 -7.25
C LEU A 31 -11.29 -3.72 -7.81
N ILE A 32 -10.57 -4.46 -6.98
CA ILE A 32 -10.10 -5.80 -7.33
C ILE A 32 -11.28 -6.78 -7.26
N PRO A 33 -11.52 -7.60 -8.30
CA PRO A 33 -12.57 -8.62 -8.25
C PRO A 33 -12.42 -9.54 -7.05
N VAL A 34 -13.53 -9.84 -6.39
CA VAL A 34 -13.57 -10.69 -5.18
C VAL A 34 -12.95 -12.06 -5.42
N GLU A 35 -13.15 -12.62 -6.61
CA GLU A 35 -12.56 -13.90 -7.03
C GLU A 35 -11.04 -13.85 -7.03
N LEU A 36 -10.45 -12.71 -7.43
CA LEU A 36 -9.00 -12.52 -7.43
C LEU A 36 -8.46 -12.35 -6.01
N VAL A 37 -9.13 -11.56 -5.16
CA VAL A 37 -8.79 -11.42 -3.73
C VAL A 37 -8.79 -12.78 -3.04
N ARG A 38 -9.81 -13.61 -3.31
CA ARG A 38 -9.93 -14.96 -2.73
C ARG A 38 -8.92 -15.95 -3.31
N ALA A 39 -8.52 -15.80 -4.57
CA ALA A 39 -7.51 -16.64 -5.19
C ALA A 39 -6.08 -16.34 -4.69
N TYR A 40 -5.84 -15.11 -4.19
CA TYR A 40 -4.54 -14.62 -3.70
C TYR A 40 -4.65 -14.07 -2.27
N PRO A 41 -5.06 -14.90 -1.29
CA PRO A 41 -5.24 -14.46 0.08
C PRO A 41 -3.91 -13.96 0.66
N ARG A 42 -3.90 -12.73 1.20
CA ARG A 42 -2.70 -12.08 1.76
C ARG A 42 -1.54 -11.97 0.76
N SER A 43 -1.83 -11.94 -0.54
CA SER A 43 -0.83 -11.86 -1.59
C SER A 43 -0.98 -10.62 -2.47
N ILE A 44 -2.02 -9.81 -2.28
CA ILE A 44 -2.25 -8.57 -3.02
C ILE A 44 -1.99 -7.39 -2.11
N LEU A 45 -1.09 -6.48 -2.52
CA LEU A 45 -0.75 -5.27 -1.77
C LEU A 45 -1.02 -4.04 -2.63
N ASN A 46 -1.53 -3.00 -2.00
CA ASN A 46 -1.72 -1.68 -2.60
C ASN A 46 -0.96 -0.62 -1.81
N ILE A 47 -0.52 0.42 -2.50
CA ILE A 47 -0.02 1.64 -1.89
C ILE A 47 -1.05 2.75 -2.06
N HIS A 48 -1.40 3.41 -0.96
CA HIS A 48 -2.37 4.50 -0.92
C HIS A 48 -1.72 5.79 -0.39
N PRO A 49 -1.91 6.96 -1.04
CA PRO A 49 -1.21 8.22 -0.75
C PRO A 49 -1.72 8.97 0.51
N SER A 50 -2.16 8.26 1.54
CA SER A 50 -2.49 8.85 2.85
C SER A 50 -2.20 7.88 3.99
N LEU A 51 -2.18 8.42 5.22
CA LEU A 51 -2.09 7.62 6.45
C LEU A 51 -3.46 7.00 6.75
N LEU A 52 -3.73 5.82 6.18
CA LEU A 52 -4.97 5.08 6.41
C LEU A 52 -5.22 4.85 7.90
N PRO A 53 -6.50 4.86 8.35
CA PRO A 53 -7.71 4.92 7.54
C PRO A 53 -8.10 6.34 7.04
N ALA A 54 -7.36 7.38 7.39
CA ALA A 54 -7.69 8.74 6.98
C ALA A 54 -7.53 8.93 5.47
N PHE A 55 -8.49 9.59 4.83
CA PHE A 55 -8.49 9.86 3.39
C PHE A 55 -8.35 8.59 2.52
N GLY A 56 -8.84 7.45 3.01
CA GLY A 56 -8.94 6.20 2.26
C GLY A 56 -10.36 5.90 1.79
N GLY A 57 -10.48 4.93 0.90
CA GLY A 57 -11.76 4.42 0.43
C GLY A 57 -12.25 5.10 -0.85
N LYS A 58 -13.49 4.76 -1.24
CA LYS A 58 -14.05 5.18 -2.52
C LYS A 58 -14.08 6.71 -2.65
N GLY A 59 -13.45 7.22 -3.70
CA GLY A 59 -13.41 8.66 -4.02
C GLY A 59 -12.10 9.35 -3.64
N TYR A 60 -11.27 8.71 -2.82
CA TYR A 60 -9.94 9.17 -2.46
C TYR A 60 -8.90 8.46 -3.33
N TYR A 61 -8.52 9.07 -4.45
CA TYR A 61 -7.49 8.54 -5.34
C TYR A 61 -6.78 9.67 -6.08
N GLY A 62 -5.50 9.45 -6.40
CA GLY A 62 -4.65 10.45 -7.05
C GLY A 62 -4.68 11.79 -6.30
N MET A 63 -4.76 12.89 -7.05
CA MET A 63 -4.69 14.24 -6.48
C MET A 63 -5.83 14.57 -5.50
N LYS A 64 -6.96 13.86 -5.56
CA LYS A 64 -8.09 14.07 -4.64
C LYS A 64 -7.70 13.80 -3.19
N VAL A 65 -6.75 12.89 -2.95
CA VAL A 65 -6.27 12.58 -1.60
C VAL A 65 -5.53 13.78 -1.02
N HIS A 66 -4.54 14.30 -1.73
CA HIS A 66 -3.73 15.43 -1.27
C HIS A 66 -4.56 16.70 -1.11
N GLN A 67 -5.48 16.98 -2.05
CA GLN A 67 -6.44 18.07 -1.94
C GLN A 67 -7.28 17.97 -0.66
N ALA A 68 -7.74 16.76 -0.32
CA ALA A 68 -8.53 16.54 0.88
C ALA A 68 -7.73 16.74 2.17
N VAL A 69 -6.46 16.30 2.24
CA VAL A 69 -5.66 16.52 3.47
C VAL A 69 -5.27 17.99 3.65
N ILE A 70 -4.99 18.72 2.56
CA ILE A 70 -4.77 20.17 2.63
C ILE A 70 -6.05 20.86 3.12
N ALA A 71 -7.21 20.54 2.53
CA ALA A 71 -8.49 21.11 2.91
C ALA A 71 -8.89 20.78 4.37
N SER A 72 -8.48 19.63 4.90
CA SER A 72 -8.77 19.24 6.28
C SER A 72 -7.89 19.95 7.32
N GLY A 73 -6.81 20.63 6.90
CA GLY A 73 -5.83 21.21 7.81
C GLY A 73 -4.96 20.17 8.54
N ALA A 74 -4.85 18.94 8.03
CA ALA A 74 -4.00 17.92 8.62
C ALA A 74 -2.53 18.39 8.64
N ARG A 75 -1.80 18.07 9.71
CA ARG A 75 -0.36 18.41 9.85
C ARG A 75 0.57 17.32 9.34
N TYR A 76 0.02 16.14 9.10
CA TYR A 76 0.74 14.97 8.64
C TYR A 76 -0.06 14.24 7.57
N SER A 77 0.68 13.66 6.63
CA SER A 77 0.20 12.77 5.57
C SER A 77 1.28 11.71 5.33
N GLY A 78 1.28 11.08 4.17
CA GLY A 78 2.28 10.09 3.78
C GLY A 78 1.63 8.80 3.30
N PRO A 79 2.40 7.86 2.75
CA PRO A 79 1.83 6.68 2.12
C PRO A 79 1.58 5.54 3.10
N THR A 80 0.61 4.71 2.77
CA THR A 80 0.31 3.44 3.44
C THR A 80 0.37 2.29 2.45
N ILE A 81 1.13 1.24 2.77
CA ILE A 81 1.05 -0.05 2.10
C ILE A 81 0.19 -0.97 2.94
N HIS A 82 -0.82 -1.57 2.31
CA HIS A 82 -1.76 -2.48 2.97
C HIS A 82 -2.07 -3.68 2.08
N PHE A 83 -2.50 -4.78 2.69
CA PHE A 83 -3.08 -5.90 1.96
C PHE A 83 -4.45 -5.49 1.40
N VAL A 84 -4.76 -5.92 0.18
CA VAL A 84 -6.06 -5.67 -0.45
C VAL A 84 -7.09 -6.68 0.06
N ASP A 85 -8.30 -6.20 0.34
CA ASP A 85 -9.48 -7.02 0.62
C ASP A 85 -10.62 -6.67 -0.38
N GLU A 86 -11.85 -7.08 -0.09
CA GLU A 86 -13.01 -6.85 -0.97
C GLU A 86 -13.48 -5.38 -1.00
N HIS A 87 -12.91 -4.49 -0.18
CA HIS A 87 -13.25 -3.07 -0.11
C HIS A 87 -12.01 -2.18 -0.35
N TYR A 88 -12.25 -0.93 -0.73
CA TYR A 88 -11.17 0.04 -0.95
C TYR A 88 -10.50 0.42 0.38
N ASP A 89 -9.19 0.19 0.45
CA ASP A 89 -8.29 0.72 1.49
C ASP A 89 -8.63 0.32 2.93
N THR A 90 -9.34 -0.81 3.14
CA THR A 90 -9.68 -1.31 4.48
C THR A 90 -8.83 -2.48 4.97
N GLY A 91 -8.05 -3.09 4.08
CA GLY A 91 -7.27 -4.25 4.43
C GLY A 91 -6.12 -3.92 5.39
N ARG A 92 -5.50 -4.97 5.94
CA ARG A 92 -4.51 -4.82 7.01
C ARG A 92 -3.30 -4.01 6.54
N ILE A 93 -3.00 -2.94 7.26
CA ILE A 93 -1.84 -2.08 7.03
C ILE A 93 -0.57 -2.88 7.34
N LEU A 94 0.39 -2.82 6.42
CA LEU A 94 1.70 -3.44 6.56
C LEU A 94 2.78 -2.41 6.93
N ALA A 95 2.78 -1.26 6.28
CA ALA A 95 3.79 -0.23 6.50
C ALA A 95 3.24 1.16 6.20
N GLN A 96 3.72 2.17 6.92
CA GLN A 96 3.41 3.58 6.71
C GLN A 96 4.67 4.43 6.82
N ARG A 97 4.69 5.57 6.13
CA ARG A 97 5.70 6.63 6.32
C ARG A 97 4.97 7.93 6.56
N VAL A 98 5.40 8.68 7.58
CA VAL A 98 4.84 9.99 7.90
C VAL A 98 5.59 11.09 7.16
N VAL A 99 4.83 12.01 6.57
CA VAL A 99 5.31 13.18 5.87
C VAL A 99 4.64 14.42 6.48
N PRO A 100 5.39 15.48 6.81
CA PRO A 100 4.79 16.72 7.29
C PRO A 100 4.02 17.44 6.17
N VAL A 101 2.89 18.03 6.54
CA VAL A 101 2.16 19.01 5.72
C VAL A 101 2.59 20.39 6.19
N LEU A 102 3.29 21.13 5.34
CA LEU A 102 3.81 22.46 5.66
C LEU A 102 2.69 23.50 5.59
N ALA A 103 2.85 24.61 6.32
CA ALA A 103 1.80 25.61 6.48
C ALA A 103 1.29 26.22 5.16
N ASN A 104 2.15 26.29 4.14
CA ASN A 104 1.85 26.89 2.84
C ASN A 104 1.87 25.86 1.70
N ASP A 105 1.82 24.57 2.02
CA ASP A 105 1.81 23.53 0.98
C ASP A 105 0.58 23.69 0.07
N THR A 106 0.83 23.62 -1.23
CA THR A 106 -0.16 23.24 -2.22
C THR A 106 -0.37 21.71 -2.22
N ALA A 107 -1.48 21.25 -2.79
CA ALA A 107 -1.74 19.81 -2.93
C ALA A 107 -0.65 19.12 -3.78
N ASP A 108 -0.13 19.79 -4.82
CA ASP A 108 0.93 19.27 -5.68
C ASP A 108 2.28 19.13 -4.95
N GLU A 109 2.65 20.11 -4.11
CA GLU A 109 3.88 20.03 -3.30
C GLU A 109 3.80 18.89 -2.27
N LEU A 110 2.65 18.75 -1.62
CA LEU A 110 2.41 17.61 -0.74
C LEU A 110 2.45 16.30 -1.50
N ALA A 111 1.80 16.21 -2.67
CA ALA A 111 1.79 15.02 -3.51
C ALA A 111 3.21 14.59 -3.90
N ALA A 112 4.06 15.53 -4.34
CA ALA A 112 5.45 15.26 -4.67
C ALA A 112 6.24 14.69 -3.48
N ARG A 113 6.00 15.23 -2.27
CA ARG A 113 6.66 14.77 -1.04
C ARG A 113 6.20 13.37 -0.63
N VAL A 114 4.89 13.09 -0.75
CA VAL A 114 4.32 11.75 -0.50
C VAL A 114 4.85 10.74 -1.51
N LEU A 115 4.87 11.08 -2.80
CA LEU A 115 5.35 10.21 -3.88
C LEU A 115 6.82 9.79 -3.69
N GLN A 116 7.68 10.67 -3.19
CA GLN A 116 9.07 10.30 -2.85
C GLN A 116 9.11 9.20 -1.78
N GLN A 117 8.25 9.29 -0.76
CA GLN A 117 8.14 8.25 0.26
C GLN A 117 7.46 6.98 -0.26
N GLU A 118 6.53 7.09 -1.21
CA GLU A 118 5.91 5.93 -1.86
C GLU A 118 6.94 5.05 -2.54
N HIS A 119 7.80 5.65 -3.36
CA HIS A 119 8.84 4.91 -4.09
C HIS A 119 9.78 4.17 -3.14
N GLN A 120 10.21 4.82 -2.06
CA GLN A 120 11.09 4.20 -1.06
C GLN A 120 10.39 3.07 -0.32
N LEU A 121 9.21 3.35 0.22
CA LEU A 121 8.45 2.40 1.03
C LEU A 121 8.06 1.16 0.23
N TYR A 122 7.70 1.32 -1.04
CA TYR A 122 7.29 0.18 -1.86
C TYR A 122 8.45 -0.74 -2.21
N VAL A 123 9.64 -0.18 -2.46
CA VAL A 123 10.87 -0.97 -2.66
C VAL A 123 11.23 -1.73 -1.39
N GLU A 124 11.20 -1.06 -0.23
CA GLU A 124 11.48 -1.69 1.08
C GLU A 124 10.52 -2.85 1.37
N VAL A 125 9.23 -2.70 1.06
CA VAL A 125 8.24 -3.77 1.24
C VAL A 125 8.43 -4.90 0.22
N ALA A 126 8.72 -4.59 -1.04
CA ALA A 126 8.96 -5.60 -2.06
C ALA A 126 10.17 -6.47 -1.70
N GLU A 127 11.25 -5.86 -1.19
CA GLU A 127 12.41 -6.57 -0.66
C GLU A 127 12.04 -7.45 0.54
N ALA A 128 11.29 -6.92 1.51
CA ALA A 128 10.83 -7.72 2.66
C ALA A 128 9.97 -8.93 2.25
N LEU A 129 9.19 -8.82 1.17
CA LEU A 129 8.45 -9.94 0.58
C LEU A 129 9.39 -10.96 -0.09
N CYS A 130 10.41 -10.50 -0.84
CA CYS A 130 11.43 -11.39 -1.43
C CYS A 130 12.14 -12.21 -0.36
N GLU A 131 12.40 -11.60 0.78
CA GLU A 131 13.22 -12.16 1.86
C GLU A 131 12.40 -12.89 2.93
N GLU A 132 11.12 -13.11 2.69
CA GLU A 132 10.21 -13.82 3.61
C GLU A 132 10.21 -13.20 5.03
N GLN A 133 10.29 -11.87 5.12
CA GLN A 133 10.34 -11.11 6.38
C GLN A 133 8.97 -10.78 6.96
N ILE A 134 7.89 -11.05 6.22
CA ILE A 134 6.53 -10.75 6.67
C ILE A 134 6.07 -11.83 7.64
N VAL A 135 5.81 -11.42 8.89
CA VAL A 135 5.25 -12.28 9.92
C VAL A 135 3.89 -11.75 10.36
N TRP A 136 3.02 -12.64 10.83
CA TRP A 136 1.69 -12.28 11.30
C TRP A 136 1.60 -12.48 12.80
N ARG A 137 1.18 -11.45 13.53
CA ARG A 137 0.77 -11.57 14.93
C ARG A 137 -0.50 -12.41 15.03
N GLU A 138 -0.76 -12.96 16.22
CA GLU A 138 -1.95 -13.77 16.49
C GLU A 138 -3.27 -13.03 16.22
N ASP A 139 -3.29 -11.71 16.41
CA ASP A 139 -4.44 -10.83 16.14
C ASP A 139 -4.61 -10.47 14.65
N GLY A 140 -3.75 -11.01 13.78
CA GLY A 140 -3.81 -10.78 12.34
C GLY A 140 -3.17 -9.48 11.88
N VAL A 141 -2.35 -8.83 12.72
CA VAL A 141 -1.54 -7.67 12.30
C VAL A 141 -0.25 -8.16 11.61
N PRO A 142 -0.01 -7.77 10.34
CA PRO A 142 1.22 -8.13 9.64
C PRO A 142 2.37 -7.20 10.05
N LEU A 143 3.57 -7.76 10.16
CA LEU A 143 4.79 -7.06 10.55
C LEU A 143 5.94 -7.39 9.61
N ILE A 144 6.87 -6.45 9.46
CA ILE A 144 8.14 -6.67 8.77
C ILE A 144 9.22 -6.92 9.80
N ARG A 145 9.65 -8.18 9.95
CA ARG A 145 10.71 -8.58 10.87
C ARG A 145 12.07 -8.10 10.36
N ASN A 146 12.85 -7.45 11.21
CA ASN A 146 14.19 -7.01 10.86
C ASN A 146 15.13 -8.23 10.71
N LYS A 147 15.93 -8.25 9.63
CA LYS A 147 16.85 -9.34 9.30
C LYS A 147 18.03 -9.46 10.27
N GLU A 148 18.61 -8.32 10.63
CA GLU A 148 19.80 -8.21 11.46
C GLU A 148 19.47 -8.37 12.94
N ASN A 149 18.27 -7.95 13.34
CA ASN A 149 17.79 -8.07 14.71
C ASN A 149 16.33 -8.57 14.75
N PRO A 150 16.10 -9.89 14.74
CA PRO A 150 14.77 -10.49 14.67
C PRO A 150 13.81 -10.12 15.82
N SER A 151 14.33 -9.53 16.90
CA SER A 151 13.52 -8.99 18.02
C SER A 151 12.87 -7.64 17.71
N TYR A 152 13.21 -7.01 16.58
CA TYR A 152 12.68 -5.71 16.15
C TYR A 152 11.88 -5.83 14.86
N TYR A 153 10.88 -4.96 14.73
CA TYR A 153 10.02 -4.86 13.57
C TYR A 153 10.12 -3.47 12.96
N LYS A 154 10.17 -3.38 11.62
CA LYS A 154 10.20 -2.09 10.93
C LYS A 154 8.83 -1.40 11.04
N TYR A 155 8.83 -0.06 11.04
CA TYR A 155 7.63 0.81 11.01
C TYR A 155 6.69 0.67 12.23
N GLN A 156 7.21 0.20 13.36
CA GLN A 156 6.56 0.26 14.68
C GLN A 156 7.07 1.45 15.50
#